data_AF-A0A533UB23-F1
#
_entry.id   AF-A0A533UB23-F1
#
_cell.length_a   1.000
_cell.length_b   1.000
_cell.length_c   1.000
_cell.angle_alpha   90.00
_cell.angle_beta   90.00
_cell.angle_gamma   90.00
#
_symmetry.space_group_name_H-M   'P 1'
#
loop_
_entity.id
_entity.type
_entity.pdbx_description
1 polymer ?
#
loop_
_entity_poly.entity_id
_entity_poly.type
_entity_poly.pdbx_seq_one_letter_code
_entity_poly.pdbx_strand_id
1 'polypeptide(L)'
;MSTKLGNGEVQLWSFAAQTKGFFRVKVVISLVVTNFRIMRIDQQNNKVLGYFLFTWLDDVIVMNTHRVSRSTGYAIYTGYRTRYGTRSSGSSKTVGDIVFIINGQKVSWGGIPDPTGLKNFIKSIKKTMYDPLAKLATKTNSSRAGAETGIPCPNCNQQNPKNSQFCNGCGSKLLQICSKCNQSNPIDASFCSKCGSQLGINYSVSASENRPTLSDQKHSEVIEPSFYECILPEYNVKNNYPSTWTRRDDTYDALKVMFQSPKESPTDPFLDALGVTVDETLKMNLQKFIEVSIANVRRTSSDFKLLESTPTTLSGLRAHQIVYLANNLKWLVVATVRKKVFYWLQYCSEAEKYQKFLSSVEQMISSFEFL
;
A
#
# COMPACT_ATOMS: atom_id res chain seq x y z
N MET A 1 12.30 13.92 -18.70
CA MET A 1 11.88 15.29 -19.06
C MET A 1 11.51 16.00 -17.77
N SER A 2 12.16 17.13 -17.43
CA SER A 2 11.90 17.83 -16.17
C SER A 2 10.60 18.61 -16.24
N THR A 3 9.77 18.46 -15.23
CA THR A 3 8.60 19.32 -14.99
C THR A 3 9.03 20.78 -14.98
N LYS A 4 8.26 21.70 -15.57
CA LYS A 4 8.54 23.15 -15.49
C LYS A 4 8.38 23.60 -14.04
N LEU A 5 9.50 23.74 -13.32
CA LEU A 5 9.55 24.32 -11.99
C LEU A 5 9.57 25.84 -12.08
N GLY A 6 9.09 26.55 -11.06
CA GLY A 6 9.20 28.01 -10.98
C GLY A 6 10.65 28.48 -10.87
N ASN A 7 10.91 29.76 -11.10
CA ASN A 7 12.24 30.34 -10.91
C ASN A 7 12.71 30.14 -9.46
N GLY A 8 13.86 29.46 -9.27
CA GLY A 8 14.41 29.14 -7.96
C GLY A 8 13.80 27.90 -7.26
N GLU A 9 12.83 27.23 -7.88
CA GLU A 9 12.27 25.97 -7.38
C GLU A 9 13.12 24.78 -7.83
N VAL A 10 13.54 23.96 -6.87
CA VAL A 10 14.41 22.79 -7.05
C VAL A 10 13.68 21.54 -6.56
N GLN A 11 13.67 20.51 -7.39
CA GLN A 11 13.19 19.19 -6.99
C GLN A 11 14.20 18.53 -6.06
N LEU A 12 13.78 18.24 -4.82
CA LEU A 12 14.63 17.68 -3.79
C LEU A 12 14.42 16.16 -3.65
N TRP A 13 13.21 15.70 -3.94
CA TRP A 13 12.88 14.27 -3.92
C TRP A 13 11.70 13.99 -4.83
N SER A 14 11.64 12.79 -5.39
CA SER A 14 10.48 12.32 -6.14
C SER A 14 10.32 10.83 -6.04
N PHE A 15 9.07 10.39 -5.99
CA PHE A 15 8.71 8.99 -6.18
C PHE A 15 7.55 8.90 -7.17
N ALA A 16 7.81 8.19 -8.25
CA ALA A 16 6.80 7.75 -9.17
C ALA A 16 6.12 6.52 -8.56
N ALA A 17 4.85 6.64 -8.18
CA ALA A 17 4.06 5.45 -7.91
C ALA A 17 3.98 4.67 -9.22
N GLN A 18 4.58 3.47 -9.24
CA GLN A 18 4.25 2.49 -10.26
C GLN A 18 2.85 2.01 -9.92
N THR A 19 1.85 2.27 -10.78
CA THR A 19 0.58 1.54 -10.68
C THR A 19 0.93 0.08 -10.91
N LYS A 20 0.98 -0.73 -9.85
CA LYS A 20 1.16 -2.18 -9.94
C LYS A 20 -0.12 -2.85 -10.46
N GLY A 21 -0.66 -2.32 -11.55
CA GLY A 21 -1.55 -3.06 -12.42
C GLY A 21 -0.77 -4.23 -12.99
N PHE A 22 -1.29 -5.42 -12.78
CA PHE A 22 -0.66 -6.67 -13.21
C PHE A 22 -0.45 -6.72 -14.74
N PHE A 23 -1.05 -5.81 -15.53
CA PHE A 23 -0.95 -5.88 -16.99
C PHE A 23 -0.48 -4.64 -17.76
N ARG A 24 -0.40 -3.44 -17.15
CA ARG A 24 0.37 -2.27 -17.65
C ARG A 24 0.34 -1.12 -16.64
N VAL A 25 1.51 -0.53 -16.39
CA VAL A 25 1.65 0.70 -15.60
C VAL A 25 1.19 1.88 -16.46
N LYS A 26 -0.02 2.41 -16.26
CA LYS A 26 -0.43 3.70 -16.85
C LYS A 26 -1.41 4.44 -15.92
N VAL A 27 -0.87 5.12 -14.91
CA VAL A 27 -0.70 6.59 -14.84
C VAL A 27 0.36 6.82 -13.77
N VAL A 28 1.52 7.37 -14.17
CA VAL A 28 2.66 7.59 -13.28
C VAL A 28 2.44 8.92 -12.55
N ILE A 29 1.48 8.93 -11.62
CA ILE A 29 1.38 10.04 -10.68
C ILE A 29 2.64 9.97 -9.82
N SER A 30 3.46 11.00 -9.91
CA SER A 30 4.63 11.17 -9.06
C SER A 30 4.30 12.08 -7.91
N LEU A 31 4.69 11.64 -6.72
CA LEU A 31 4.85 12.53 -5.58
C LEU A 31 6.21 13.21 -5.74
N VAL A 32 6.21 14.54 -5.81
CA VAL A 32 7.43 15.33 -5.94
C VAL A 32 7.49 16.33 -4.79
N VAL A 33 8.63 16.35 -4.10
CA VAL A 33 8.94 17.29 -3.02
C VAL A 33 9.97 18.28 -3.55
N THR A 34 9.62 19.56 -3.54
CA THR A 34 10.53 20.66 -3.89
C THR A 34 10.93 21.44 -2.64
N ASN A 35 11.79 22.44 -2.82
CA ASN A 35 12.06 23.46 -1.81
C ASN A 35 10.90 24.47 -1.61
N PHE A 36 9.74 24.31 -2.27
CA PHE A 36 8.58 25.20 -2.10
C PHE A 36 7.28 24.47 -1.78
N ARG A 37 7.07 23.29 -2.36
CA ARG A 37 5.80 22.59 -2.31
C ARG A 37 5.96 21.09 -2.50
N ILE A 38 4.90 20.39 -2.15
CA ILE A 38 4.73 18.98 -2.46
C ILE A 38 3.67 18.89 -3.56
N MET A 39 3.97 18.18 -4.65
CA MET A 39 3.15 18.14 -5.85
C MET A 39 2.84 16.71 -6.27
N ARG A 40 1.66 16.57 -6.89
CA ARG A 40 1.26 15.40 -7.66
C ARG A 40 1.41 15.75 -9.13
N ILE A 41 2.23 14.99 -9.85
CA ILE A 41 2.49 15.23 -11.27
C ILE A 41 2.12 13.97 -12.04
N ASP A 42 1.28 14.12 -13.06
CA ASP A 42 1.15 13.11 -14.11
C ASP A 42 2.38 13.20 -15.00
N GLN A 43 3.29 12.22 -14.91
CA GLN A 43 4.49 12.22 -15.72
C GLN A 43 4.24 12.00 -17.21
N GLN A 44 3.11 11.38 -17.59
CA GLN A 44 2.85 11.10 -19.00
C GLN A 44 2.46 12.36 -19.75
N ASN A 45 1.63 13.19 -19.12
CA ASN A 45 1.16 14.44 -19.69
C ASN A 45 1.96 15.66 -19.21
N ASN A 46 3.00 15.43 -18.40
CA ASN A 46 3.79 16.47 -17.72
C ASN A 46 2.90 17.53 -17.03
N LYS A 47 1.81 17.07 -16.41
CA LYS A 47 0.75 17.92 -15.86
C LYS A 47 0.78 17.88 -14.33
N VAL A 48 0.80 19.04 -13.69
CA VAL A 48 0.58 19.13 -12.23
C VAL A 48 -0.90 18.85 -11.96
N LEU A 49 -1.17 17.75 -11.27
CA LEU A 49 -2.52 17.33 -10.89
C LEU A 49 -3.01 18.04 -9.61
N GLY A 50 -2.07 18.48 -8.77
CA GLY A 50 -2.34 19.24 -7.57
C GLY A 50 -1.06 19.48 -6.77
N TYR A 51 -1.06 20.48 -5.91
CA TYR A 51 0.05 20.75 -5.01
C TYR A 51 -0.44 21.32 -3.69
N PHE A 52 0.40 21.23 -2.68
CA PHE A 52 0.22 21.93 -1.41
C PHE A 52 1.54 22.53 -0.95
N LEU A 53 1.44 23.69 -0.32
CA LEU A 53 2.56 24.41 0.28
C LEU A 53 2.90 23.78 1.63
N PHE A 54 4.18 23.86 2.04
CA PHE A 54 4.59 23.41 3.37
C PHE A 54 3.93 24.19 4.52
N THR A 55 3.42 25.39 4.25
CA THR A 55 2.65 26.19 5.22
C THR A 55 1.30 25.57 5.57
N TRP A 56 0.73 24.77 4.67
CA TRP A 56 -0.55 24.09 4.89
C TRP A 56 -0.37 22.70 5.51
N LEU A 57 0.88 22.22 5.58
CA LEU A 57 1.19 20.89 6.06
C LEU A 57 1.28 20.92 7.58
N ASP A 58 0.28 20.38 8.28
CA ASP A 58 0.26 20.29 9.74
C ASP A 58 1.27 19.24 10.24
N ASP A 59 1.16 18.00 9.73
CA ASP A 59 2.04 16.89 10.08
C ASP A 59 2.19 15.86 8.95
N VAL A 60 3.17 14.95 9.12
CA VAL A 60 3.47 13.84 8.22
C VAL A 60 3.54 12.55 9.02
N ILE A 61 2.70 11.59 8.66
CA ILE A 61 2.54 10.30 9.34
C ILE A 61 2.95 9.18 8.38
N VAL A 62 3.49 8.09 8.94
CA VAL A 62 3.82 6.86 8.20
C VAL A 62 2.85 5.76 8.63
N MET A 63 2.28 5.05 7.67
CA MET A 63 1.32 3.96 7.88
C MET A 63 1.68 2.73 7.04
N ASN A 64 1.02 1.59 7.30
CA ASN A 64 1.06 0.38 6.46
C ASN A 64 2.48 -0.08 6.05
N THR A 65 3.45 0.07 6.96
CA THR A 65 4.86 -0.24 6.68
C THR A 65 5.10 -1.74 6.71
N HIS A 66 5.69 -2.27 5.63
CA HIS A 66 6.03 -3.68 5.49
C HIS A 66 7.36 -3.84 4.73
N ARG A 67 8.00 -4.99 4.89
CA ARG A 67 9.28 -5.29 4.22
C ARG A 67 9.01 -6.11 2.97
N VAL A 68 9.49 -5.66 1.81
CA VAL A 68 9.46 -6.42 0.55
C VAL A 68 10.86 -6.98 0.26
N SER A 69 10.96 -8.29 0.11
CA SER A 69 12.20 -8.97 -0.30
C SER A 69 12.06 -9.51 -1.72
N ARG A 70 13.14 -9.41 -2.51
CA ARG A 70 13.30 -10.15 -3.76
C ARG A 70 14.49 -11.06 -3.59
N SER A 71 14.30 -12.36 -3.66
CA SER A 71 15.36 -13.36 -3.71
C SER A 71 15.44 -13.96 -5.11
N THR A 72 16.65 -14.20 -5.58
CA THR A 72 16.91 -15.03 -6.77
C THR A 72 17.73 -16.22 -6.30
N GLY A 73 17.16 -17.42 -6.42
CA GLY A 73 17.82 -18.68 -6.09
C GLY A 73 17.97 -19.52 -7.35
N TYR A 74 19.20 -19.94 -7.63
CA TYR A 74 19.47 -20.95 -8.66
C TYR A 74 19.81 -22.26 -7.95
N ALA A 75 19.16 -23.34 -8.38
CA ALA A 75 19.48 -24.71 -7.99
C ALA A 75 19.86 -25.50 -9.25
N ILE A 76 21.02 -26.15 -9.23
CA ILE A 76 21.47 -27.05 -10.29
C ILE A 76 21.08 -28.47 -9.84
N TYR A 77 20.22 -29.13 -10.62
CA TYR A 77 19.77 -30.50 -10.35
C TYR A 77 20.46 -31.46 -11.31
N THR A 78 21.50 -32.15 -10.84
CA THR A 78 22.09 -33.30 -11.55
C THR A 78 21.73 -34.56 -10.78
N GLY A 79 20.96 -35.44 -11.40
CA GLY A 79 20.43 -36.64 -10.76
C GLY A 79 21.50 -37.58 -10.17
N TYR A 80 21.08 -38.32 -9.16
CA TYR A 80 21.77 -39.38 -8.41
C TYR A 80 23.06 -38.98 -7.65
N ARG A 81 22.85 -38.69 -6.35
CA ARG A 81 23.82 -38.69 -5.25
C ARG A 81 24.92 -37.61 -5.27
N THR A 82 24.56 -36.34 -5.11
CA THR A 82 25.32 -35.33 -4.30
C THR A 82 24.54 -34.01 -4.20
N ARG A 83 24.42 -33.40 -3.01
CA ARG A 83 23.88 -32.02 -2.83
C ARG A 83 25.04 -31.05 -2.70
N TYR A 84 25.12 -30.03 -3.56
CA TYR A 84 25.96 -28.84 -3.33
C TYR A 84 25.10 -27.58 -3.19
N GLY A 85 25.56 -26.67 -2.34
CA GLY A 85 24.80 -25.60 -1.69
C GLY A 85 24.08 -24.58 -2.58
N THR A 86 23.06 -23.96 -1.98
CA THR A 86 22.26 -22.88 -2.54
C THR A 86 22.92 -21.53 -2.29
N ARG A 87 23.02 -20.67 -3.32
CA ARG A 87 23.38 -19.25 -3.15
C ARG A 87 22.16 -18.40 -3.47
N SER A 88 21.60 -17.77 -2.43
CA SER A 88 20.51 -16.79 -2.54
C SER A 88 21.09 -15.40 -2.32
N SER A 89 20.93 -14.50 -3.30
CA SER A 89 21.13 -13.07 -3.06
C SER A 89 19.76 -12.41 -2.98
N GLY A 90 19.47 -11.79 -1.83
CA GLY A 90 18.20 -11.13 -1.58
C GLY A 90 18.39 -9.63 -1.34
N SER A 91 17.63 -8.78 -2.04
CA SER A 91 17.51 -7.36 -1.67
C SER A 91 16.20 -7.17 -0.92
N SER A 92 16.25 -6.63 0.30
CA SER A 92 15.05 -6.24 1.05
C SER A 92 14.89 -4.73 1.08
N LYS A 93 13.69 -4.22 0.84
CA LYS A 93 13.36 -2.80 0.99
C LYS A 93 12.16 -2.64 1.92
N THR A 94 12.19 -1.64 2.78
CA THR A 94 11.02 -1.26 3.59
C THR A 94 10.14 -0.33 2.75
N VAL A 95 8.87 -0.66 2.64
CA VAL A 95 7.87 0.10 1.87
C VAL A 95 6.68 0.39 2.78
N GLY A 96 6.06 1.55 2.64
CA GLY A 96 4.84 1.88 3.38
C GLY A 96 4.16 3.12 2.85
N ASP A 97 3.14 3.59 3.55
CA ASP A 97 2.33 4.71 3.12
C ASP A 97 2.77 5.98 3.85
N ILE A 98 2.77 7.11 3.14
CA ILE A 98 2.96 8.43 3.73
C ILE A 98 1.62 9.16 3.73
N VAL A 99 1.27 9.78 4.85
CA VAL A 99 0.03 10.53 5.04
C VAL A 99 0.38 11.96 5.43
N PHE A 100 -0.06 12.90 4.61
CA PHE A 100 0.03 14.33 4.86
C PHE A 100 -1.25 14.79 5.57
N ILE A 101 -1.10 15.48 6.69
CA ILE A 101 -2.19 16.21 7.32
C ILE A 101 -2.11 17.65 6.82
N ILE A 102 -3.11 18.09 6.07
CA ILE A 102 -3.12 19.39 5.41
C ILE A 102 -4.40 20.11 5.83
N ASN A 103 -4.28 21.20 6.58
CA ASN A 103 -5.42 21.92 7.16
C ASN A 103 -6.43 20.96 7.84
N GLY A 104 -5.94 19.98 8.60
CA GLY A 104 -6.74 18.95 9.25
C GLY A 104 -7.27 17.82 8.35
N GLN A 105 -7.09 17.90 7.03
CA GLN A 105 -7.50 16.85 6.07
C GLN A 105 -6.37 15.86 5.79
N LYS A 106 -6.71 14.58 5.64
CA LYS A 106 -5.74 13.50 5.38
C LYS A 106 -5.57 13.28 3.88
N VAL A 107 -4.33 13.36 3.42
CA VAL A 107 -3.94 13.04 2.04
C VAL A 107 -2.89 11.95 2.08
N SER A 108 -3.26 10.74 1.69
CA SER A 108 -2.38 9.57 1.72
C SER A 108 -1.71 9.29 0.38
N TRP A 109 -0.59 8.58 0.44
CA TRP A 109 0.14 8.06 -0.70
C TRP A 109 0.82 6.74 -0.35
N GLY A 110 0.51 5.70 -1.12
CA GLY A 110 0.96 4.34 -0.82
C GLY A 110 2.26 3.93 -1.51
N GLY A 111 2.91 2.91 -0.96
CA GLY A 111 4.02 2.21 -1.61
C GLY A 111 5.34 2.97 -1.66
N ILE A 112 5.54 3.94 -0.76
CA ILE A 112 6.77 4.73 -0.64
C ILE A 112 7.92 3.84 -0.11
N PRO A 113 9.06 3.76 -0.82
CA PRO A 113 10.29 3.17 -0.28
C PRO A 113 10.86 4.06 0.82
N ASP A 114 11.20 3.45 1.96
CA ASP A 114 11.67 4.15 3.15
C ASP A 114 10.76 5.34 3.54
N PRO A 115 9.49 5.07 3.91
CA PRO A 115 8.52 6.12 4.24
C PRO A 115 8.95 6.93 5.47
N THR A 116 9.71 6.31 6.39
CA THR A 116 10.26 6.97 7.58
C THR A 116 11.35 7.97 7.20
N GLY A 117 12.27 7.60 6.30
CA GLY A 117 13.27 8.51 5.76
C GLY A 117 12.63 9.72 5.07
N LEU A 118 11.59 9.48 4.26
CA LEU A 118 10.84 10.56 3.60
C LEU A 118 10.13 11.49 4.60
N LYS A 119 9.47 10.94 5.62
CA LYS A 119 8.85 11.75 6.69
C LYS A 119 9.88 12.68 7.35
N ASN A 120 11.03 12.14 7.73
CA ASN A 120 12.08 12.92 8.40
C ASN A 120 12.66 13.99 7.48
N PHE A 121 12.86 13.65 6.20
CA PHE A 121 13.30 14.58 5.18
C PHE A 121 12.34 15.76 5.01
N ILE A 122 11.03 15.50 4.88
CA ILE A 122 10.00 16.53 4.73
C ILE A 122 9.91 17.41 5.99
N LYS A 123 9.99 16.83 7.19
CA LYS A 123 10.03 17.59 8.45
C LYS A 123 11.26 18.49 8.54
N SER A 124 12.42 18.00 8.09
CA SER A 124 13.66 18.78 8.04
C SER A 124 13.51 19.98 7.08
N ILE A 125 12.94 19.76 5.89
CA ILE A 125 12.68 20.81 4.90
C ILE A 125 11.73 21.88 5.47
N LYS A 126 10.60 21.45 6.08
CA LYS A 126 9.64 22.36 6.73
C LYS A 126 10.34 23.23 7.79
N LYS A 127 11.19 22.62 8.61
CA LYS A 127 11.96 23.31 9.66
C LYS A 127 12.98 24.29 9.08
N THR A 128 13.74 23.90 8.05
CA THR A 128 14.81 24.74 7.52
C THR A 128 14.29 25.94 6.73
N MET A 129 13.17 25.80 6.00
CA MET A 129 12.71 26.83 5.07
C MET A 129 11.62 27.75 5.63
N TYR A 130 10.78 27.26 6.55
CA TYR A 130 9.63 28.04 7.04
C TYR A 130 9.72 28.45 8.52
N ASP A 131 10.52 27.75 9.32
CA ASP A 131 10.76 28.13 10.72
C ASP A 131 11.57 29.45 10.86
N PRO A 132 12.48 29.84 9.93
CA PRO A 132 13.10 31.18 9.97
C PRO A 132 12.12 32.32 9.70
N LEU A 133 11.12 32.11 8.83
CA LEU A 133 10.07 33.10 8.54
C LEU A 133 9.08 33.22 9.72
N ALA A 134 8.76 32.10 10.39
CA ALA A 134 8.00 32.11 11.63
C ALA A 134 8.78 32.78 12.79
N LYS A 135 10.10 32.61 12.85
CA LYS A 135 11.00 33.30 13.80
C LYS A 135 11.15 34.80 13.52
N LEU A 136 11.06 35.23 12.26
CA LEU A 136 11.03 36.65 11.90
C LEU A 136 9.68 37.30 12.23
N ALA A 137 8.57 36.59 12.02
CA ALA A 137 7.23 37.06 12.39
C ALA A 137 6.99 37.09 13.91
N THR A 138 7.69 36.26 14.69
CA THR A 138 7.60 36.24 16.16
C THR A 138 8.61 37.15 16.85
N LYS A 139 9.61 37.68 16.14
CA LYS A 139 10.62 38.59 16.71
C LYS A 139 10.05 39.96 17.12
N THR A 140 8.81 40.27 16.78
CA THR A 140 8.12 41.49 17.24
C THR A 140 7.40 41.33 18.56
N ASN A 141 7.30 40.14 19.15
CA ASN A 141 6.74 39.99 20.49
C ASN A 141 7.45 38.91 21.31
N SER A 142 7.92 39.36 22.47
CA SER A 142 8.33 38.57 23.63
C SER A 142 9.81 38.18 23.73
N SER A 143 10.55 39.16 24.27
CA SER A 143 11.59 38.92 25.27
C SER A 143 11.07 38.05 26.43
N ARG A 144 11.51 36.79 26.50
CA ARG A 144 12.00 36.09 27.71
C ARG A 144 12.29 34.63 27.36
N ALA A 145 13.57 34.31 27.19
CA ALA A 145 14.05 32.93 27.18
C ALA A 145 13.89 32.35 28.60
N GLY A 146 12.82 31.60 28.82
CA GLY A 146 12.70 30.66 29.93
C GLY A 146 13.24 29.31 29.50
N ALA A 147 14.21 28.79 30.25
CA ALA A 147 14.80 27.47 30.06
C ALA A 147 13.74 26.37 30.09
N GLU A 148 13.56 25.65 28.99
CA GLU A 148 12.79 24.40 29.02
C GLU A 148 13.66 23.28 29.60
N THR A 149 13.28 22.83 30.79
CA THR A 149 13.90 21.73 31.54
C THR A 149 13.90 20.43 30.72
N GLY A 150 15.08 19.85 30.50
CA GLY A 150 15.22 18.55 29.82
C GLY A 150 14.73 17.38 30.68
N ILE A 151 14.53 16.21 30.06
CA ILE A 151 14.19 14.93 30.69
C ILE A 151 15.48 14.14 30.94
N PRO A 152 15.79 13.74 32.18
CA PRO A 152 16.97 12.93 32.50
C PRO A 152 16.78 11.48 32.05
N CYS A 153 17.85 10.85 31.56
CA CYS A 153 17.85 9.44 31.18
C CYS A 153 17.85 8.55 32.43
N PRO A 154 16.95 7.57 32.56
CA PRO A 154 16.93 6.68 33.73
C PRO A 154 18.11 5.69 33.76
N ASN A 155 18.81 5.48 32.64
CA ASN A 155 19.93 4.53 32.55
C ASN A 155 21.30 5.19 32.79
N CYS A 156 21.48 6.47 32.45
CA CYS A 156 22.78 7.15 32.57
C CYS A 156 22.70 8.59 33.09
N ASN A 157 21.52 9.01 33.54
CA ASN A 157 21.20 10.33 34.11
C ASN A 157 21.46 11.55 33.20
N GLN A 158 21.76 11.35 31.92
CA GLN A 158 21.97 12.44 30.96
C GLN A 158 20.71 13.28 30.77
N GLN A 159 20.80 14.60 30.86
CA GLN A 159 19.68 15.49 30.52
C GLN A 159 19.45 15.50 29.00
N ASN A 160 18.24 15.18 28.57
CA ASN A 160 17.84 15.15 27.16
C ASN A 160 16.71 16.15 26.89
N PRO A 161 16.65 16.78 25.71
CA PRO A 161 15.49 17.59 25.32
C PRO A 161 14.15 16.81 25.44
N LYS A 162 13.04 17.50 25.74
CA LYS A 162 11.72 16.88 25.99
C LYS A 162 11.21 15.96 24.87
N ASN A 163 11.67 16.18 23.64
CA ASN A 163 11.25 15.42 22.46
C ASN A 163 12.26 14.32 22.05
N SER A 164 13.23 13.99 22.91
CA SER A 164 14.26 12.99 22.59
C SER A 164 13.68 11.57 22.68
N GLN A 165 13.73 10.82 21.57
CA GLN A 165 13.28 9.42 21.54
C GLN A 165 14.31 8.44 22.12
N PHE A 166 15.59 8.84 22.14
CA PHE A 166 16.72 8.09 22.68
C PHE A 166 17.56 9.01 23.56
N CYS A 167 18.28 8.43 24.52
CA CYS A 167 19.25 9.14 25.33
C CYS A 167 20.48 9.51 24.50
N ASN A 168 20.88 10.79 24.53
CA ASN A 168 22.08 11.28 23.85
C ASN A 168 23.39 10.81 24.51
N GLY A 169 23.34 10.31 25.75
CA GLY A 169 24.50 9.79 26.48
C GLY A 169 24.75 8.30 26.25
N CYS A 170 23.73 7.47 26.44
CA CYS A 170 23.87 6.01 26.41
C CYS A 170 23.07 5.28 25.32
N GLY A 171 22.30 6.00 24.50
CA GLY A 171 21.55 5.43 23.37
C GLY A 171 20.28 4.65 23.76
N SER A 172 19.94 4.52 25.05
CA SER A 172 18.72 3.83 25.47
C SER A 172 17.45 4.59 25.04
N LYS A 173 16.42 3.87 24.61
CA LYS A 173 15.13 4.45 24.21
C LYS A 173 14.40 5.04 25.42
N LEU A 174 13.86 6.26 25.28
CA LEU A 174 13.08 6.93 26.34
C LEU A 174 11.60 6.56 26.19
N LEU A 175 10.97 6.10 27.28
CA LEU A 175 9.60 5.57 27.31
C LEU A 175 8.76 6.31 28.35
N GLN A 176 7.46 6.42 28.11
CA GLN A 176 6.43 6.89 29.05
C GLN A 176 5.51 5.74 29.45
N ILE A 177 4.98 5.76 30.67
CA ILE A 177 4.08 4.72 31.18
C ILE A 177 2.65 5.25 31.15
N CYS A 178 1.72 4.45 30.63
CA CYS A 178 0.30 4.76 30.65
C CYS A 178 -0.25 4.69 32.07
N SER A 179 -0.82 5.79 32.56
CA SER A 179 -1.43 5.87 33.90
C SER A 179 -2.70 5.01 34.07
N LYS A 180 -3.35 4.58 32.98
CA LYS A 180 -4.56 3.72 33.05
C LYS A 180 -4.27 2.23 33.07
N CYS A 181 -3.21 1.76 32.41
CA CYS A 181 -2.96 0.32 32.24
C CYS A 181 -1.50 -0.09 32.41
N ASN A 182 -0.63 0.82 32.86
CA ASN A 182 0.81 0.65 33.11
C ASN A 182 1.63 0.17 31.90
N GLN A 183 1.09 0.28 30.68
CA GLN A 183 1.83 -0.08 29.47
C GLN A 183 2.96 0.93 29.22
N SER A 184 4.14 0.43 28.86
CA SER A 184 5.24 1.27 28.37
C SER A 184 4.99 1.67 26.91
N ASN A 185 5.08 2.96 26.62
CA ASN A 185 4.85 3.56 25.31
C ASN A 185 6.05 4.46 24.94
N PRO A 186 6.35 4.66 23.65
CA PRO A 186 7.32 5.68 23.22
C PRO A 186 6.93 7.08 23.75
N ILE A 187 7.91 7.93 24.06
CA ILE A 187 7.68 9.27 24.62
C ILE A 187 6.88 10.21 23.69
N ASP A 188 6.84 9.92 22.40
CA ASP A 188 6.08 10.66 21.39
C ASP A 188 4.68 10.07 21.11
N ALA A 189 4.30 9.00 21.82
CA ALA A 189 2.96 8.42 21.70
C ALA A 189 1.90 9.32 22.37
N SER A 190 0.89 9.74 21.61
CA SER A 190 -0.25 10.51 22.15
C SER A 190 -1.34 9.63 22.79
N PHE A 191 -1.31 8.32 22.53
CA PHE A 191 -2.28 7.34 23.03
C PHE A 191 -1.58 6.05 23.44
N CYS A 192 -2.15 5.36 24.43
CA CYS A 192 -1.64 4.08 24.89
C CYS A 192 -1.91 2.98 23.86
N SER A 193 -0.88 2.24 23.48
CA SER A 193 -0.97 1.12 22.53
C SER A 193 -1.79 -0.07 23.04
N LYS A 194 -2.06 -0.16 24.35
CA LYS A 194 -2.79 -1.29 24.95
C LYS A 194 -4.24 -0.96 25.28
N CYS A 195 -4.53 0.20 25.88
CA CYS A 195 -5.88 0.55 26.32
C CYS A 195 -6.51 1.73 25.59
N GLY A 196 -5.80 2.35 24.63
CA GLY A 196 -6.31 3.48 23.85
C GLY A 196 -6.45 4.80 24.61
N SER A 197 -6.13 4.84 25.90
CA SER A 197 -6.21 6.08 26.70
C SER A 197 -5.23 7.14 26.19
N GLN A 198 -5.67 8.39 26.17
CA GLN A 198 -4.82 9.52 25.81
C GLN A 198 -3.69 9.67 26.83
N LEU A 199 -2.46 9.72 26.33
CA LEU A 199 -1.27 9.93 27.14
C LEU A 199 -1.04 11.44 27.23
N GLY A 200 -1.25 12.00 28.43
CA GLY A 200 -0.89 13.38 28.75
C GLY A 200 0.51 13.44 29.35
N ILE A 201 1.17 14.61 29.28
CA ILE A 201 2.45 14.84 29.93
C ILE A 201 2.22 14.90 31.44
N ASN A 202 2.33 13.77 32.14
CA ASN A 202 2.41 13.70 33.59
C ASN A 202 3.27 12.49 33.98
N TYR A 203 4.36 12.78 34.71
CA TYR A 203 5.39 11.82 35.10
C TYR A 203 5.19 11.33 36.54
N SER A 204 5.21 10.00 36.75
CA SER A 204 5.57 9.35 38.01
C SER A 204 6.02 7.90 37.76
N VAL A 205 6.80 7.35 38.70
CA VAL A 205 7.60 6.11 38.58
C VAL A 205 7.05 5.01 39.50
N SER A 206 7.25 3.74 39.14
CA SER A 206 7.63 2.72 40.13
C SER A 206 8.70 1.78 39.57
N ALA A 207 9.63 1.40 40.46
CA ALA A 207 10.88 0.66 40.20
C ALA A 207 10.70 -0.86 40.34
N SER A 208 11.77 -1.57 39.97
CA SER A 208 12.03 -3.02 39.91
C SER A 208 11.50 -3.85 41.09
N GLU A 209 11.32 -5.18 41.03
CA GLU A 209 12.27 -6.18 40.53
C GLU A 209 11.64 -7.60 40.53
N ASN A 210 12.30 -8.52 39.81
CA ASN A 210 12.26 -9.99 39.89
C ASN A 210 11.59 -10.79 38.75
N ARG A 211 12.48 -11.48 38.04
CA ARG A 211 12.26 -12.73 37.30
C ARG A 211 11.86 -13.83 38.30
N PRO A 212 10.82 -14.61 38.00
CA PRO A 212 11.04 -16.04 37.79
C PRO A 212 10.51 -16.53 36.43
N THR A 213 11.00 -17.71 36.08
CA THR A 213 10.78 -18.51 34.88
C THR A 213 9.38 -19.11 34.75
N LEU A 214 8.97 -19.35 33.51
CA LEU A 214 8.08 -20.41 32.99
C LEU A 214 6.71 -20.61 33.65
N SER A 215 5.65 -20.30 32.90
CA SER A 215 4.68 -21.33 32.51
C SER A 215 3.89 -20.92 31.26
N ASP A 216 3.77 -21.88 30.37
CA ASP A 216 2.96 -21.84 29.15
C ASP A 216 1.49 -21.54 29.48
N GLN A 217 0.94 -20.50 28.86
CA GLN A 217 -0.45 -20.52 28.40
C GLN A 217 -0.56 -19.91 27.01
N LYS A 218 -0.53 -20.84 26.05
CA LYS A 218 -0.76 -20.69 24.63
C LYS A 218 -2.19 -20.20 24.38
N HIS A 219 -2.40 -18.89 24.33
CA HIS A 219 -3.51 -18.36 23.54
C HIS A 219 -3.04 -18.25 22.10
N SER A 220 -3.38 -19.28 21.33
CA SER A 220 -3.22 -19.31 19.88
C SER A 220 -4.24 -18.32 19.32
N GLU A 221 -3.84 -17.06 19.16
CA GLU A 221 -4.58 -16.13 18.31
C GLU A 221 -4.41 -16.67 16.88
N VAL A 222 -5.47 -17.26 16.34
CA VAL A 222 -5.51 -17.71 14.94
C VAL A 222 -5.38 -16.45 14.10
N ILE A 223 -4.20 -16.20 13.55
CA ILE A 223 -3.99 -15.13 12.57
C ILE A 223 -4.71 -15.61 11.31
N GLU A 224 -5.99 -15.23 11.17
CA GLU A 224 -6.75 -15.46 9.95
C GLU A 224 -5.97 -14.88 8.76
N PRO A 225 -5.75 -15.67 7.69
CA PRO A 225 -4.97 -15.20 6.56
C PRO A 225 -5.70 -14.05 5.87
N SER A 226 -4.94 -13.04 5.42
CA SER A 226 -5.50 -11.91 4.67
C SER A 226 -6.10 -12.31 3.30
N PHE A 227 -5.71 -13.48 2.79
CA PHE A 227 -6.21 -14.08 1.56
C PHE A 227 -6.44 -15.58 1.77
N TYR A 228 -7.55 -16.10 1.27
CA TYR A 228 -7.79 -17.53 1.14
C TYR A 228 -7.35 -18.03 -0.24
N GLU A 229 -6.85 -19.26 -0.30
CA GLU A 229 -6.53 -19.94 -1.56
C GLU A 229 -7.79 -20.66 -2.09
N CYS A 230 -8.13 -20.42 -3.36
CA CYS A 230 -9.15 -21.14 -4.09
C CYS A 230 -8.48 -22.05 -5.11
N ILE A 231 -8.55 -23.36 -4.88
CA ILE A 231 -8.03 -24.38 -5.80
C ILE A 231 -9.22 -24.95 -6.57
N LEU A 232 -9.12 -24.96 -7.90
CA LEU A 232 -10.09 -25.57 -8.80
C LEU A 232 -9.41 -26.69 -9.60
N PRO A 233 -9.26 -27.88 -8.99
CA PRO A 233 -8.48 -28.96 -9.58
C PRO A 233 -9.08 -29.49 -10.88
N GLU A 234 -10.41 -29.43 -11.04
CA GLU A 234 -11.11 -29.88 -12.26
C GLU A 234 -10.68 -29.05 -13.49
N TYR A 235 -10.29 -27.79 -13.27
CA TYR A 235 -9.85 -26.86 -14.31
C TYR A 235 -8.35 -26.62 -14.29
N ASN A 236 -7.62 -27.31 -13.41
CA ASN A 236 -6.17 -27.22 -13.24
C ASN A 236 -5.67 -25.77 -13.02
N VAL A 237 -6.41 -25.02 -12.19
CA VAL A 237 -6.08 -23.63 -11.83
C VAL A 237 -6.25 -23.40 -10.33
N LYS A 238 -5.57 -22.37 -9.83
CA LYS A 238 -5.82 -21.82 -8.50
C LYS A 238 -5.76 -20.30 -8.53
N ASN A 239 -6.42 -19.66 -7.56
CA ASN A 239 -6.45 -18.23 -7.39
C ASN A 239 -6.63 -17.86 -5.92
N ASN A 240 -5.94 -16.83 -5.43
CA ASN A 240 -6.17 -16.32 -4.08
C ASN A 240 -7.18 -15.18 -4.10
N TYR A 241 -8.00 -15.09 -3.05
CA TYR A 241 -8.98 -14.03 -2.86
C TYR A 241 -8.95 -13.48 -1.42
N PRO A 242 -9.28 -12.19 -1.20
CA PRO A 242 -9.25 -11.63 0.16
C PRO A 242 -10.18 -12.41 1.08
N SER A 243 -9.76 -12.63 2.33
CA SER A 243 -10.58 -13.38 3.31
C SER A 243 -11.89 -12.67 3.67
N THR A 244 -11.98 -11.37 3.40
CA THR A 244 -13.20 -10.57 3.57
C THR A 244 -14.18 -10.69 2.39
N TRP A 245 -13.78 -11.33 1.30
CA TRP A 245 -14.62 -11.52 0.12
C TRP A 245 -15.35 -12.86 0.20
N THR A 246 -16.59 -12.85 -0.27
CA THR A 246 -17.43 -14.06 -0.31
C THR A 246 -17.16 -14.82 -1.59
N ARG A 247 -16.73 -16.08 -1.48
CA ARG A 247 -16.65 -17.03 -2.60
C ARG A 247 -18.04 -17.54 -2.95
N ARG A 248 -18.32 -17.64 -4.24
CA ARG A 248 -19.56 -18.14 -4.84
C ARG A 248 -19.21 -19.15 -5.93
N ASP A 249 -19.70 -20.37 -5.77
CA ASP A 249 -19.54 -21.48 -6.73
C ASP A 249 -20.84 -21.77 -7.50
N ASP A 250 -21.94 -21.13 -7.14
CA ASP A 250 -23.23 -21.18 -7.82
C ASP A 250 -23.24 -20.30 -9.08
N THR A 251 -22.31 -20.59 -9.97
CA THR A 251 -22.11 -19.90 -11.25
C THR A 251 -22.62 -20.74 -12.41
N TYR A 252 -22.79 -20.12 -13.58
CA TYR A 252 -23.32 -20.78 -14.77
C TYR A 252 -22.29 -20.81 -15.89
N ASP A 253 -22.37 -21.87 -16.71
CA ASP A 253 -21.63 -22.03 -17.97
C ASP A 253 -20.10 -21.98 -17.78
N ALA A 254 -19.40 -21.09 -18.47
CA ALA A 254 -17.94 -21.00 -18.43
C ALA A 254 -17.43 -20.38 -17.11
N LEU A 255 -18.22 -19.57 -16.42
CA LEU A 255 -17.80 -18.96 -15.15
C LEU A 255 -17.75 -20.03 -14.06
N LYS A 256 -16.56 -20.26 -13.48
CA LYS A 256 -16.32 -21.40 -12.57
C LYS A 256 -16.34 -21.01 -11.09
N VAL A 257 -15.95 -19.79 -10.78
CA VAL A 257 -16.03 -19.22 -9.43
C VAL A 257 -16.15 -17.71 -9.53
N MET A 258 -16.84 -17.11 -8.57
CA MET A 258 -16.92 -15.66 -8.39
C MET A 258 -16.57 -15.30 -6.94
N PHE A 259 -15.83 -14.21 -6.77
CA PHE A 259 -15.53 -13.63 -5.47
C PHE A 259 -16.19 -12.26 -5.40
N GLN A 260 -16.98 -12.02 -4.35
CA GLN A 260 -17.74 -10.78 -4.15
C GLN A 260 -17.18 -9.99 -2.97
N SER A 261 -17.06 -8.67 -3.12
CA SER A 261 -16.65 -7.78 -2.05
C SER A 261 -17.65 -7.79 -0.89
N PRO A 262 -17.22 -7.45 0.34
CA PRO A 262 -18.15 -7.16 1.41
C PRO A 262 -19.03 -5.97 1.05
N LYS A 263 -20.26 -5.94 1.60
CA LYS A 263 -21.16 -4.80 1.50
C LYS A 263 -20.51 -3.55 2.11
N GLU A 264 -20.60 -2.43 1.41
CA GLU A 264 -20.11 -1.15 1.92
C GLU A 264 -21.07 -0.50 2.91
N SER A 265 -22.36 -0.81 2.77
CA SER A 265 -23.43 -0.37 3.65
C SER A 265 -24.55 -1.44 3.69
N PRO A 266 -25.44 -1.40 4.70
CA PRO A 266 -26.58 -2.34 4.75
C PRO A 266 -27.46 -2.32 3.49
N THR A 267 -27.52 -1.18 2.79
CA THR A 267 -28.32 -0.93 1.59
C THR A 267 -27.49 -0.92 0.31
N ASP A 268 -26.26 -1.45 0.33
CA ASP A 268 -25.35 -1.44 -0.83
C ASP A 268 -25.98 -2.19 -2.01
N PRO A 269 -26.33 -1.50 -3.11
CA PRO A 269 -27.11 -2.08 -4.19
C PRO A 269 -26.26 -2.95 -5.12
N PHE A 270 -24.94 -2.85 -5.05
CA PHE A 270 -24.01 -3.51 -5.94
C PHE A 270 -22.77 -3.98 -5.19
N LEU A 271 -22.36 -5.23 -5.42
CA LEU A 271 -21.10 -5.77 -4.90
C LEU A 271 -20.12 -5.94 -6.04
N ASP A 272 -18.94 -5.37 -5.83
CA ASP A 272 -17.78 -5.57 -6.68
C ASP A 272 -17.46 -7.07 -6.76
N ALA A 273 -17.17 -7.56 -7.97
CA ALA A 273 -16.95 -8.99 -8.15
C ALA A 273 -15.83 -9.29 -9.14
N LEU A 274 -15.00 -10.29 -8.80
CA LEU A 274 -14.04 -10.91 -9.70
C LEU A 274 -14.48 -12.33 -10.02
N GLY A 275 -14.69 -12.63 -11.29
CA GLY A 275 -14.98 -13.98 -11.79
C GLY A 275 -13.76 -14.64 -12.43
N VAL A 276 -13.63 -15.95 -12.26
CA VAL A 276 -12.67 -16.79 -12.99
C VAL A 276 -13.45 -17.68 -13.95
N THR A 277 -13.15 -17.55 -15.23
CA THR A 277 -13.85 -18.24 -16.31
C THR A 277 -12.90 -19.17 -17.06
N VAL A 278 -13.39 -20.37 -17.37
CA VAL A 278 -12.68 -21.41 -18.12
C VAL A 278 -13.59 -21.93 -19.22
N ASP A 279 -13.16 -21.82 -20.48
CA ASP A 279 -13.94 -22.20 -21.65
C ASP A 279 -13.11 -23.03 -22.64
N GLU A 280 -13.54 -24.27 -22.86
CA GLU A 280 -12.92 -25.23 -23.78
C GLU A 280 -13.62 -25.30 -25.14
N THR A 281 -14.78 -24.66 -25.25
CA THR A 281 -15.66 -24.70 -26.42
C THR A 281 -15.17 -23.76 -27.51
N LEU A 282 -14.52 -22.65 -27.14
CA LEU A 282 -14.06 -21.62 -28.07
C LEU A 282 -12.98 -22.16 -29.02
N LYS A 283 -13.29 -22.13 -30.32
CA LYS A 283 -12.39 -22.56 -31.41
C LYS A 283 -11.78 -21.35 -32.14
N MET A 284 -11.04 -20.53 -31.41
CA MET A 284 -10.36 -19.35 -31.98
C MET A 284 -9.01 -19.10 -31.30
N ASN A 285 -8.22 -18.16 -31.83
CA ASN A 285 -6.99 -17.70 -31.19
C ASN A 285 -7.28 -16.50 -30.25
N LEU A 286 -6.30 -16.17 -29.39
CA LEU A 286 -6.45 -15.09 -28.41
C LEU A 286 -6.79 -13.74 -29.07
N GLN A 287 -6.14 -13.38 -30.17
CA GLN A 287 -6.40 -12.11 -30.85
C GLN A 287 -7.85 -12.03 -31.34
N LYS A 288 -8.35 -13.10 -31.99
CA LYS A 288 -9.71 -13.16 -32.48
C LYS A 288 -10.74 -13.12 -31.35
N PHE A 289 -10.44 -13.79 -30.23
CA PHE A 289 -11.26 -13.72 -29.02
C PHE A 289 -11.41 -12.28 -28.50
N ILE A 290 -10.32 -11.53 -28.41
CA ILE A 290 -10.36 -10.12 -27.97
C ILE A 290 -11.20 -9.26 -28.91
N GLU A 291 -11.03 -9.42 -30.22
CA GLU A 291 -11.80 -8.70 -31.23
C GLU A 291 -13.30 -8.98 -31.11
N VAL A 292 -13.69 -10.26 -31.01
CA VAL A 292 -15.08 -10.69 -30.89
C VAL A 292 -15.68 -10.22 -29.57
N SER A 293 -14.95 -10.35 -28.46
CA SER A 293 -15.40 -9.89 -27.14
C SER A 293 -15.70 -8.39 -27.13
N ILE A 294 -14.80 -7.56 -27.67
CA ILE A 294 -15.01 -6.10 -27.76
C ILE A 294 -16.19 -5.79 -28.69
N ALA A 295 -16.27 -6.44 -29.86
CA ALA A 295 -17.35 -6.21 -30.82
C ALA A 295 -18.72 -6.60 -30.26
N ASN A 296 -18.79 -7.66 -29.44
CA ASN A 296 -20.02 -8.12 -28.81
C ASN A 296 -20.52 -7.12 -27.78
N VAL A 297 -19.67 -6.68 -26.84
CA VAL A 297 -20.07 -5.67 -25.84
C VAL A 297 -20.47 -4.36 -26.50
N ARG A 298 -19.72 -3.90 -27.52
CA ARG A 298 -20.07 -2.70 -28.28
C ARG A 298 -21.46 -2.79 -28.93
N ARG A 299 -21.87 -3.98 -29.37
CA ARG A 299 -23.16 -4.20 -30.01
C ARG A 299 -24.31 -4.25 -29.00
N THR A 300 -24.06 -4.78 -27.81
CA THR A 300 -25.10 -5.05 -26.81
C THR A 300 -25.25 -3.95 -25.76
N SER A 301 -24.26 -3.07 -25.59
CA SER A 301 -24.28 -1.97 -24.62
C SER A 301 -24.14 -0.63 -25.36
N SER A 302 -25.17 0.21 -25.25
CA SER A 302 -25.22 1.54 -25.87
C SER A 302 -24.27 2.55 -25.23
N ASP A 303 -23.92 2.34 -23.96
CA ASP A 303 -22.98 3.14 -23.17
C ASP A 303 -21.52 2.63 -23.26
N PHE A 304 -21.24 1.69 -24.18
CA PHE A 304 -19.92 1.08 -24.30
C PHE A 304 -18.82 2.10 -24.60
N LYS A 305 -17.75 2.09 -23.80
CA LYS A 305 -16.53 2.85 -24.03
C LYS A 305 -15.29 2.02 -23.75
N LEU A 306 -14.52 1.72 -24.80
CA LEU A 306 -13.21 1.08 -24.64
C LEU A 306 -12.21 2.08 -24.04
N LEU A 307 -11.63 1.74 -22.89
CA LEU A 307 -10.62 2.56 -22.21
C LEU A 307 -9.21 2.06 -22.48
N GLU A 308 -9.01 0.74 -22.46
CA GLU A 308 -7.73 0.09 -22.72
C GLU A 308 -7.92 -1.26 -23.41
N SER A 309 -7.00 -1.60 -24.31
CA SER A 309 -6.86 -2.94 -24.88
C SER A 309 -5.40 -3.18 -25.19
N THR A 310 -4.74 -4.06 -24.45
CA THR A 310 -3.29 -4.16 -24.47
C THR A 310 -2.74 -5.56 -24.20
N PRO A 311 -1.71 -5.99 -24.96
CA PRO A 311 -0.98 -7.23 -24.69
C PRO A 311 -0.27 -7.22 -23.34
N THR A 312 -0.23 -8.38 -22.70
CA THR A 312 0.27 -8.56 -21.34
C THR A 312 0.57 -10.04 -20.99
N THR A 313 0.70 -10.39 -19.70
CA THR A 313 0.98 -11.76 -19.25
C THR A 313 0.13 -12.21 -18.06
N LEU A 314 -0.35 -13.46 -18.06
CA LEU A 314 -1.05 -14.10 -16.95
C LEU A 314 -0.40 -15.46 -16.63
N SER A 315 0.08 -15.63 -15.40
CA SER A 315 0.86 -16.81 -14.95
C SER A 315 2.02 -17.16 -15.91
N GLY A 316 2.71 -16.14 -16.42
CA GLY A 316 3.82 -16.28 -17.37
C GLY A 316 3.42 -16.57 -18.83
N LEU A 317 2.14 -16.80 -19.13
CA LEU A 317 1.65 -16.96 -20.49
C LEU A 317 1.29 -15.62 -21.12
N ARG A 318 1.39 -15.52 -22.45
CA ARG A 318 0.89 -14.36 -23.20
C ARG A 318 -0.61 -14.20 -22.97
N ALA A 319 -1.01 -13.03 -22.53
CA ALA A 319 -2.38 -12.68 -22.21
C ALA A 319 -2.73 -11.31 -22.83
N HIS A 320 -3.99 -10.92 -22.72
CA HIS A 320 -4.46 -9.61 -23.17
C HIS A 320 -5.40 -8.99 -22.14
N GLN A 321 -5.14 -7.74 -21.76
CA GLN A 321 -6.00 -6.96 -20.88
C GLN A 321 -6.94 -6.09 -21.70
N ILE A 322 -8.18 -5.98 -21.25
CA ILE A 322 -9.18 -5.03 -21.75
C ILE A 322 -9.77 -4.29 -20.55
N VAL A 323 -9.87 -2.96 -20.64
CA VAL A 323 -10.61 -2.13 -19.67
C VAL A 323 -11.66 -1.34 -20.44
N TYR A 324 -12.91 -1.38 -20.00
CA TYR A 324 -14.01 -0.69 -20.68
C TYR A 324 -15.12 -0.28 -19.71
N LEU A 325 -15.98 0.65 -20.15
CA LEU A 325 -17.26 0.96 -19.53
C LEU A 325 -18.37 0.29 -20.34
N ALA A 326 -19.34 -0.31 -19.68
CA ALA A 326 -20.57 -0.87 -20.28
C ALA A 326 -21.59 -1.20 -19.18
N ASN A 327 -22.87 -1.03 -19.48
CA ASN A 327 -23.99 -1.29 -18.57
C ASN A 327 -23.85 -0.53 -17.24
N ASN A 328 -23.40 0.73 -17.30
CA ASN A 328 -23.08 1.59 -16.15
C ASN A 328 -21.98 1.06 -15.21
N LEU A 329 -21.24 0.03 -15.63
CA LEU A 329 -20.15 -0.56 -14.87
C LEU A 329 -18.82 -0.36 -15.58
N LYS A 330 -17.74 -0.39 -14.80
CA LYS A 330 -16.38 -0.45 -15.28
C LYS A 330 -15.85 -1.88 -15.15
N TRP A 331 -15.30 -2.37 -16.25
CA TRP A 331 -14.85 -3.74 -16.40
C TRP A 331 -13.34 -3.80 -16.61
N LEU A 332 -12.69 -4.78 -15.98
CA LEU A 332 -11.33 -5.21 -16.24
C LEU A 332 -11.38 -6.69 -16.61
N VAL A 333 -10.92 -7.03 -17.81
CA VAL A 333 -10.88 -8.42 -18.29
C VAL A 333 -9.45 -8.75 -18.66
N VAL A 334 -8.99 -9.94 -18.27
CA VAL A 334 -7.69 -10.44 -18.66
C VAL A 334 -7.83 -11.88 -19.11
N ALA A 335 -7.55 -12.11 -20.40
CA ALA A 335 -7.68 -13.40 -21.02
C ALA A 335 -6.32 -13.97 -21.46
N THR A 336 -6.18 -15.28 -21.31
CA THR A 336 -5.07 -16.08 -21.83
C THR A 336 -5.59 -17.39 -22.42
N VAL A 337 -4.73 -18.07 -23.18
CA VAL A 337 -5.05 -19.38 -23.76
C VAL A 337 -3.93 -20.35 -23.42
N ARG A 338 -4.30 -21.52 -22.87
CA ARG A 338 -3.37 -22.63 -22.60
C ARG A 338 -3.95 -23.91 -23.19
N LYS A 339 -3.18 -24.63 -24.01
CA LYS A 339 -3.60 -25.91 -24.64
C LYS A 339 -4.99 -25.85 -25.32
N LYS A 340 -5.30 -24.74 -26.01
CA LYS A 340 -6.61 -24.46 -26.67
C LYS A 340 -7.80 -24.23 -25.72
N VAL A 341 -7.56 -24.12 -24.41
CA VAL A 341 -8.57 -23.72 -23.43
C VAL A 341 -8.38 -22.24 -23.11
N PHE A 342 -9.48 -21.50 -23.09
CA PHE A 342 -9.52 -20.09 -22.73
C PHE A 342 -9.70 -19.93 -21.23
N TYR A 343 -8.91 -19.05 -20.65
CA TYR A 343 -9.00 -18.66 -19.26
C TYR A 343 -9.10 -17.14 -19.21
N TRP A 344 -10.07 -16.61 -18.49
CA TRP A 344 -10.05 -15.18 -18.20
C TRP A 344 -10.55 -14.85 -16.82
N LEU A 345 -9.98 -13.79 -16.27
CA LEU A 345 -10.43 -13.18 -15.04
C LEU A 345 -11.12 -11.87 -15.40
N GLN A 346 -12.31 -11.64 -14.82
CA GLN A 346 -13.10 -10.45 -15.09
C GLN A 346 -13.56 -9.78 -13.80
N TYR A 347 -13.21 -8.53 -13.63
CA TYR A 347 -13.61 -7.68 -12.51
C TYR A 347 -14.62 -6.64 -12.97
N CYS A 348 -15.71 -6.48 -12.22
CA CYS A 348 -16.69 -5.42 -12.43
C CYS A 348 -16.89 -4.60 -11.15
N SER A 349 -17.08 -3.29 -11.34
CA SER A 349 -17.39 -2.33 -10.29
C SER A 349 -18.14 -1.13 -10.87
N GLU A 350 -18.88 -0.42 -10.04
CA GLU A 350 -19.34 0.93 -10.38
C GLU A 350 -18.13 1.84 -10.68
N ALA A 351 -18.22 2.67 -11.72
CA ALA A 351 -17.06 3.42 -12.21
C ALA A 351 -16.38 4.31 -11.14
N GLU A 352 -17.16 4.85 -10.20
CA GLU A 352 -16.71 5.70 -9.10
C GLU A 352 -16.04 4.89 -7.98
N LYS A 353 -16.48 3.64 -7.76
CA LYS A 353 -15.98 2.73 -6.73
C LYS A 353 -14.81 1.86 -7.21
N TYR A 354 -14.61 1.75 -8.51
CA TYR A 354 -13.61 0.89 -9.16
C TYR A 354 -12.22 0.93 -8.52
N GLN A 355 -11.76 2.09 -8.05
CA GLN A 355 -10.43 2.23 -7.44
C GLN A 355 -10.32 1.62 -6.04
N LYS A 356 -11.44 1.42 -5.35
CA LYS A 356 -11.46 0.99 -3.95
C LYS A 356 -10.86 -0.41 -3.77
N PHE A 357 -11.26 -1.34 -4.63
CA PHE A 357 -10.82 -2.73 -4.56
C PHE A 357 -9.80 -3.11 -5.62
N LEU A 358 -9.43 -2.19 -6.53
CA LEU A 358 -8.51 -2.46 -7.62
C LEU A 358 -7.20 -3.09 -7.15
N SER A 359 -6.61 -2.60 -6.05
CA SER A 359 -5.36 -3.16 -5.50
C SER A 359 -5.52 -4.62 -5.03
N SER A 360 -6.65 -4.95 -4.40
CA SER A 360 -6.96 -6.33 -4.00
C SER A 360 -7.19 -7.21 -5.24
N VAL A 361 -7.94 -6.70 -6.23
CA VAL A 361 -8.20 -7.39 -7.50
C VAL A 361 -6.91 -7.65 -8.29
N GLU A 362 -6.00 -6.68 -8.34
CA GLU A 362 -4.69 -6.84 -8.98
C GLU A 362 -3.88 -7.94 -8.29
N GLN A 363 -3.94 -8.03 -6.95
CA GLN A 363 -3.33 -9.13 -6.20
C GLN A 363 -3.99 -10.47 -6.50
N MET A 364 -5.33 -10.53 -6.56
CA MET A 364 -6.06 -11.73 -6.95
C MET A 364 -5.62 -12.20 -8.33
N ILE A 365 -5.66 -11.33 -9.34
CA ILE A 365 -5.24 -11.68 -10.69
C ILE A 365 -3.77 -12.11 -10.72
N SER A 366 -2.93 -11.48 -9.89
CA SER A 366 -1.52 -11.85 -9.81
C SER A 366 -1.23 -13.22 -9.20
N SER A 367 -2.14 -13.68 -8.33
CA SER A 367 -2.07 -14.98 -7.68
C SER A 367 -2.67 -16.12 -8.52
N PHE A 368 -3.23 -15.81 -9.69
CA PHE A 368 -3.73 -16.83 -10.60
C PHE A 368 -2.56 -17.69 -11.10
N GLU A 369 -2.68 -19.00 -10.93
CA GLU A 369 -1.67 -19.97 -11.33
C GLU A 369 -2.32 -21.20 -11.94
N PHE A 370 -1.64 -21.78 -12.92
CA PHE A 370 -1.98 -23.11 -13.41
C PHE A 370 -1.35 -24.17 -12.50
N LEU A 371 -2.09 -25.22 -12.20
CA LEU A 371 -1.59 -26.37 -11.45
C LEU A 371 -0.69 -27.29 -12.30
#